data_AF-A0A968ZBM8-F1
#
_entry.id   AF-A0A968ZBM8-F1
#
_cell.length_a   1.000
_cell.length_b   1.000
_cell.length_c   1.000
_cell.angle_alpha   90.00
_cell.angle_beta   90.00
_cell.angle_gamma   90.00
#
_symmetry.space_group_name_H-M   'P 1'
#
loop_
_entity.id
_entity.type
_entity.pdbx_description
1 polymer ?
#
loop_
_entity_poly.entity_id
_entity_poly.type
_entity_poly.pdbx_seq_one_letter_code
_entity_poly.pdbx_strand_id
1 'polypeptide(L)'
;MILDFGSWVGGDMDGNPDVHAKTIRETLARHHQLIVSTYFSEVQNLAAKLSQSASRVTVTPQLQERIDEYSALLPGALRATPARHGRMPYRVFFAQVAERLRNTYDGKPNHYDTAAQFAADMTLVEESLAVNKGTHAGLHPVRRLLRRVATFGFHLAALDVRQHADVHDDVLAQGLADPQWPTRSAEERTARLREIIEKDQGPLATLDAVGKRTLWVFEAMQHCRHKYGMDAIGNYIISGATGSHDVLAVLVLARWADVVDRRTGEVPFNVAPLFEAVDSLARSGAVLRGLLEDAIYRRHLLARGNEQVVLLGYSGQQQGKAGSPRRAGPRIWRRPSW
;
A
#
# COMPACT_ATOMS: atom_id res chain seq x y z
N MET A 1 5.41 0.62 -14.42
CA MET A 1 5.99 -0.09 -13.26
C MET A 1 6.03 -1.58 -13.61
N ILE A 2 7.09 -2.31 -13.26
CA ILE A 2 7.23 -3.74 -13.65
C ILE A 2 7.20 -4.66 -12.42
N LEU A 3 7.50 -4.14 -11.23
CA LEU A 3 7.63 -4.91 -10.00
C LEU A 3 7.12 -4.07 -8.83
N ASP A 4 6.41 -4.72 -7.92
CA ASP A 4 5.92 -4.18 -6.65
C ASP A 4 6.24 -5.15 -5.51
N PHE A 5 6.30 -4.63 -4.29
CA PHE A 5 6.61 -5.41 -3.09
C PHE A 5 5.49 -5.30 -2.07
N GLY A 6 5.03 -6.44 -1.56
CA GLY A 6 4.10 -6.55 -0.44
C GLY A 6 4.81 -7.06 0.81
N SER A 7 4.27 -6.73 1.99
CA SER A 7 4.68 -7.27 3.28
C SER A 7 3.45 -7.63 4.10
N TRP A 8 3.55 -8.70 4.89
CA TRP A 8 2.55 -9.08 5.89
C TRP A 8 3.04 -8.81 7.32
N VAL A 9 4.33 -8.54 7.49
CA VAL A 9 4.94 -8.33 8.81
C VAL A 9 4.38 -7.05 9.42
N GLY A 10 3.60 -7.19 10.50
CA GLY A 10 2.91 -6.07 11.16
C GLY A 10 1.51 -5.77 10.64
N GLY A 11 1.00 -6.57 9.70
CA GLY A 11 -0.38 -6.49 9.18
C GLY A 11 -1.16 -7.80 9.29
N ASP A 12 -0.49 -8.94 9.47
CA ASP A 12 -1.14 -10.24 9.67
C ASP A 12 -1.57 -10.46 11.13
N MET A 13 -2.88 -10.39 11.38
CA MET A 13 -3.50 -10.53 12.69
C MET A 13 -4.15 -11.90 12.89
N ASP A 14 -4.16 -12.74 11.87
CA ASP A 14 -4.84 -14.04 11.91
C ASP A 14 -4.16 -14.97 12.93
N GLY A 15 -4.88 -15.29 14.00
CA GLY A 15 -4.35 -16.07 15.13
C GLY A 15 -3.27 -15.37 15.95
N ASN A 16 -3.04 -14.06 15.75
CA ASN A 16 -2.00 -13.31 16.45
C ASN A 16 -2.55 -12.03 17.12
N PRO A 17 -2.88 -12.08 18.43
CA PRO A 17 -3.46 -10.94 19.14
C PRO A 17 -2.48 -9.77 19.35
N ASP A 18 -1.17 -9.98 19.19
CA ASP A 18 -0.16 -8.93 19.35
C ASP A 18 -0.08 -8.02 18.12
N VAL A 19 -0.69 -8.40 16.99
CA VAL A 19 -0.79 -7.56 15.79
C VAL A 19 -2.14 -6.85 15.80
N HIS A 20 -2.10 -5.53 15.71
CA HIS A 20 -3.27 -4.66 15.79
C HIS A 20 -3.00 -3.29 15.14
N ALA A 21 -3.98 -2.38 15.20
CA ALA A 21 -3.92 -1.04 14.61
C ALA A 21 -2.61 -0.25 14.89
N LYS A 22 -2.02 -0.40 16.09
CA LYS A 22 -0.76 0.25 16.46
C LYS A 22 0.41 -0.35 15.67
N THR A 23 0.50 -1.67 15.59
CA THR A 23 1.57 -2.36 14.84
C THR A 23 1.56 -2.01 13.35
N ILE A 24 0.37 -1.82 12.75
CA ILE A 24 0.22 -1.33 11.36
C ILE A 24 0.87 0.06 11.22
N ARG A 25 0.53 1.00 12.12
CA ARG A 25 1.07 2.37 12.11
C ARG A 25 2.58 2.40 12.31
N GLU A 26 3.09 1.60 13.25
CA GLU A 26 4.53 1.52 13.57
C GLU A 26 5.33 0.87 12.42
N THR A 27 4.78 -0.17 11.81
CA THR A 27 5.39 -0.85 10.65
C THR A 27 5.54 0.11 9.48
N LEU A 28 4.47 0.83 9.11
CA LEU A 28 4.54 1.78 7.98
C LEU A 28 5.39 3.00 8.28
N ALA A 29 5.40 3.48 9.53
CA ALA A 29 6.36 4.51 9.96
C ALA A 29 7.80 4.03 9.77
N ARG A 30 8.08 2.76 10.13
CA ARG A 30 9.42 2.17 9.99
C ARG A 30 9.80 1.98 8.52
N HIS A 31 8.89 1.50 7.69
CA HIS A 31 9.07 1.40 6.23
C HIS A 31 9.45 2.76 5.64
N HIS A 32 8.67 3.80 5.97
CA HIS A 32 8.90 5.17 5.50
C HIS A 32 10.29 5.69 5.90
N GLN A 33 10.64 5.57 7.19
CA GLN A 33 11.95 5.98 7.68
C GLN A 33 13.10 5.28 6.94
N LEU A 34 12.98 3.96 6.73
CA LEU A 34 14.02 3.17 6.07
C LEU A 34 14.20 3.59 4.61
N ILE A 35 13.11 3.75 3.85
CA ILE A 35 13.21 4.08 2.42
C ILE A 35 13.69 5.52 2.19
N VAL A 36 13.22 6.49 3.00
CA VAL A 36 13.67 7.88 2.90
C VAL A 36 15.15 8.01 3.28
N SER A 37 15.60 7.32 4.33
CA SER A 37 17.02 7.28 4.72
C SER A 37 17.90 6.63 3.63
N THR A 38 17.38 5.61 2.95
CA THR A 38 18.05 4.97 1.82
C THR A 38 18.21 5.95 0.65
N TYR A 39 17.13 6.64 0.26
CA TYR A 39 17.21 7.67 -0.80
C TYR A 39 18.13 8.82 -0.45
N PHE A 40 18.11 9.29 0.80
CA PHE A 40 19.03 10.32 1.27
C PHE A 40 20.49 9.91 1.06
N SER A 41 20.84 8.68 1.43
CA SER A 41 22.18 8.12 1.27
C SER A 41 22.56 7.96 -0.21
N GLU A 42 21.61 7.55 -1.06
CA GLU A 42 21.84 7.45 -2.51
C GLU A 42 22.06 8.82 -3.16
N VAL A 43 21.28 9.82 -2.78
CA VAL A 43 21.44 11.21 -3.23
C VAL A 43 22.79 11.79 -2.82
N GLN A 44 23.23 11.56 -1.58
CA GLN A 44 24.57 11.95 -1.13
C GLN A 44 25.68 11.33 -1.99
N ASN A 45 25.55 10.03 -2.31
CA ASN A 45 26.48 9.32 -3.18
C ASN A 45 26.49 9.86 -4.61
N LEU A 46 25.33 10.28 -5.14
CA LEU A 46 25.23 10.94 -6.45
C LEU A 46 25.90 12.32 -6.44
N ALA A 47 25.68 13.11 -5.39
CA ALA A 47 26.32 14.42 -5.22
C ALA A 47 27.85 14.31 -5.23
N ALA A 48 28.39 13.26 -4.58
CA ALA A 48 29.83 12.99 -4.55
C ALA A 48 30.41 12.68 -5.94
N LYS A 49 29.63 12.08 -6.85
CA LYS A 49 30.06 11.67 -8.19
C LYS A 49 29.82 12.74 -9.26
N LEU A 50 28.76 13.53 -9.12
CA LEU A 50 28.32 14.54 -10.10
C LEU A 50 28.93 15.92 -9.79
N SER A 51 30.22 16.07 -10.09
CA SER A 51 31.03 17.26 -9.80
C SER A 51 31.27 18.17 -11.00
N GLN A 52 30.48 18.04 -12.08
CA GLN A 52 30.63 18.86 -13.28
C GLN A 52 30.54 20.36 -12.94
N SER A 53 31.51 21.13 -13.42
CA SER A 53 31.55 22.59 -13.21
C SER A 53 30.68 23.31 -14.24
N ALA A 54 29.96 24.34 -13.79
CA ALA A 54 29.22 25.28 -14.62
C ALA A 54 30.11 26.03 -15.63
N SER A 55 31.44 26.03 -15.46
CA SER A 55 32.38 26.56 -16.46
C SER A 55 32.59 25.64 -17.67
N ARG A 56 32.16 24.38 -17.60
CA ARG A 56 32.37 23.36 -18.65
C ARG A 56 31.07 22.75 -19.17
N VAL A 57 30.04 22.73 -18.35
CA VAL A 57 28.77 22.06 -18.62
C VAL A 57 27.63 22.96 -18.19
N THR A 58 26.61 23.06 -19.03
CA THR A 58 25.34 23.74 -18.73
C THR A 58 24.35 22.78 -18.06
N VAL A 59 23.30 23.32 -17.45
CA VAL A 59 22.10 22.55 -17.08
C VAL A 59 20.91 23.01 -17.90
N THR A 60 19.84 22.22 -17.93
CA THR A 60 18.58 22.68 -18.53
C THR A 60 18.00 23.88 -17.76
N PRO A 61 17.27 24.78 -18.44
CA PRO A 61 16.62 25.92 -17.77
C PRO A 61 15.72 25.50 -16.60
N GLN A 62 14.97 24.41 -16.77
CA GLN A 62 14.07 23.87 -15.76
C GLN A 62 14.81 23.39 -14.50
N LEU A 63 15.99 22.78 -14.67
CA LEU A 63 16.81 22.38 -13.51
C LEU A 63 17.42 23.61 -12.83
N GLN A 64 17.83 24.63 -13.59
CA GLN A 64 18.34 25.88 -13.01
C GLN A 64 17.28 26.62 -12.19
N GLU A 65 16.08 26.77 -12.73
CA GLU A 65 14.95 27.40 -12.04
C GLU A 65 14.64 26.69 -10.71
N ARG A 66 14.64 25.35 -10.72
CA ARG A 66 14.43 24.54 -9.52
C ARG A 66 15.56 24.70 -8.48
N ILE A 67 16.81 24.85 -8.92
CA ILE A 67 17.95 25.14 -8.02
C ILE A 67 17.77 26.51 -7.35
N ASP A 68 17.31 27.50 -8.10
CA ASP A 68 17.10 28.87 -7.60
C ASP A 68 15.93 28.90 -6.61
N GLU A 69 14.82 28.21 -6.93
CA GLU A 69 13.68 28.00 -6.02
C GLU A 69 14.13 27.38 -4.69
N TYR A 70 14.91 26.31 -4.75
CA TYR A 70 15.38 25.61 -3.55
C TYR A 70 16.44 26.39 -2.77
N SER A 71 17.17 27.29 -3.41
CA SER A 71 18.08 28.19 -2.71
C SER A 71 17.33 29.13 -1.77
N ALA A 72 16.12 29.55 -2.14
CA ALA A 72 15.25 30.35 -1.29
C ALA A 72 14.51 29.51 -0.22
N LEU A 73 13.97 28.35 -0.60
CA LEU A 73 13.20 27.48 0.30
C LEU A 73 14.05 26.74 1.33
N LEU A 74 15.32 26.44 1.01
CA LEU A 74 16.19 25.55 1.77
C LEU A 74 17.54 26.24 2.08
N PRO A 75 17.53 27.29 2.92
CA PRO A 75 18.76 28.02 3.25
C PRO A 75 19.78 27.16 4.01
N GLY A 76 19.35 26.05 4.65
CA GLY A 76 20.24 25.13 5.35
C GLY A 76 21.18 24.37 4.41
N ALA A 77 20.73 23.99 3.22
CA ALA A 77 21.51 23.26 2.21
C ALA A 77 22.64 24.13 1.69
N LEU A 78 22.37 25.41 1.47
CA LEU A 78 23.38 26.38 1.08
C LEU A 78 24.47 26.50 2.16
N ARG A 79 24.09 26.60 3.44
CA ARG A 79 25.04 26.70 4.56
C ARG A 79 25.89 25.44 4.72
N ALA A 80 25.31 24.27 4.48
CA ALA A 80 26.01 23.00 4.57
C ALA A 80 26.90 22.71 3.35
N THR A 81 26.72 23.44 2.24
CA THR A 81 27.47 23.25 1.00
C THR A 81 28.79 24.04 1.03
N PRO A 82 29.96 23.38 0.94
CA PRO A 82 31.24 24.07 0.83
C PRO A 82 31.27 25.06 -0.34
N ALA A 83 31.83 26.26 -0.12
CA ALA A 83 31.88 27.32 -1.14
C ALA A 83 32.48 26.87 -2.48
N ARG A 84 33.48 25.98 -2.46
CA ARG A 84 34.08 25.37 -3.66
C ARG A 84 33.11 24.58 -4.54
N HIS A 85 31.98 24.13 -3.99
CA HIS A 85 30.94 23.41 -4.72
C HIS A 85 29.92 24.35 -5.37
N GLY A 86 29.95 25.66 -5.09
CA GLY A 86 28.93 26.61 -5.58
C GLY A 86 28.85 26.71 -7.10
N ARG A 87 29.88 26.28 -7.84
CA ARG A 87 29.88 26.21 -9.31
C ARG A 87 29.59 24.81 -9.85
N MET A 88 29.12 23.86 -9.02
CA MET A 88 28.81 22.48 -9.41
C MET A 88 27.29 22.27 -9.34
N PRO A 89 26.50 22.63 -10.37
CA PRO A 89 25.05 22.75 -10.28
C PRO A 89 24.35 21.45 -9.86
N TYR A 90 24.75 20.30 -10.40
CA TYR A 90 24.20 19.00 -9.98
C TYR A 90 24.46 18.72 -8.51
N ARG A 91 25.68 18.98 -8.03
CA ARG A 91 26.05 18.76 -6.62
C ARG A 91 25.27 19.68 -5.67
N VAL A 92 25.11 20.96 -6.05
CA VAL A 92 24.30 21.92 -5.30
C VAL A 92 22.86 21.42 -5.22
N PHE A 93 22.29 20.99 -6.36
CA PHE A 93 20.93 20.49 -6.39
C PHE A 93 20.72 19.25 -5.53
N PHE A 94 21.63 18.26 -5.60
CA PHE A 94 21.55 17.09 -4.74
C PHE A 94 21.70 17.41 -3.25
N ALA A 95 22.44 18.46 -2.87
CA ALA A 95 22.49 18.90 -1.47
C ALA A 95 21.13 19.45 -1.00
N GLN A 96 20.43 20.20 -1.85
CA GLN A 96 19.08 20.69 -1.58
C GLN A 96 18.07 19.55 -1.48
N VAL A 97 18.11 18.61 -2.43
CA VAL A 97 17.29 17.38 -2.40
C VAL A 97 17.56 16.55 -1.13
N ALA A 98 18.82 16.43 -0.71
CA ALA A 98 19.20 15.74 0.52
C ALA A 98 18.59 16.42 1.76
N GLU A 99 18.56 17.76 1.80
CA GLU A 99 17.89 18.48 2.88
C GLU A 99 16.37 18.26 2.87
N ARG A 100 15.71 18.30 1.70
CA ARG A 100 14.27 17.98 1.61
C ARG A 100 13.96 16.56 2.08
N LEU A 101 14.79 15.57 1.71
CA LEU A 101 14.64 14.19 2.19
C LEU A 101 14.84 14.11 3.71
N ARG A 102 15.79 14.86 4.28
CA ARG A 102 15.94 14.95 5.74
C ARG A 102 14.70 15.57 6.40
N ASN A 103 14.15 16.64 5.83
CA ASN A 103 12.92 17.24 6.33
C ASN A 103 11.74 16.27 6.22
N THR A 104 11.71 15.44 5.17
CA THR A 104 10.71 14.36 4.99
C THR A 104 10.84 13.32 6.10
N TYR A 105 12.06 12.88 6.40
CA TYR A 105 12.32 11.95 7.50
C TYR A 105 11.90 12.52 8.86
N ASP A 106 12.22 13.80 9.12
CA ASP A 106 11.98 14.48 10.39
C ASP A 106 10.54 15.03 10.53
N GLY A 107 9.74 15.05 9.45
CA GLY A 107 8.43 15.71 9.42
C GLY A 107 8.49 17.24 9.56
N LYS A 108 9.56 17.88 9.04
CA LYS A 108 9.77 19.33 9.10
C LYS A 108 9.15 20.06 7.90
N PRO A 109 8.96 21.39 7.97
CA PRO A 109 8.58 22.19 6.81
C PRO A 109 9.51 21.96 5.61
N ASN A 110 9.00 22.20 4.39
CA ASN A 110 9.71 22.01 3.12
C ASN A 110 10.15 20.56 2.84
N HIS A 111 9.47 19.57 3.44
CA HIS A 111 9.60 18.16 3.09
C HIS A 111 8.98 17.86 1.71
N TYR A 112 9.18 16.64 1.21
CA TYR A 112 8.41 16.10 0.10
C TYR A 112 7.09 15.52 0.61
N ASP A 113 5.96 16.00 0.11
CA ASP A 113 4.63 15.46 0.46
C ASP A 113 4.42 14.07 -0.16
N THR A 114 5.01 13.83 -1.33
CA THR A 114 4.85 12.58 -2.08
C THR A 114 6.16 12.15 -2.75
N ALA A 115 6.30 10.84 -2.97
CA ALA A 115 7.42 10.30 -3.73
C ALA A 115 7.44 10.82 -5.19
N ALA A 116 6.29 11.23 -5.74
CA ALA A 116 6.19 11.82 -7.07
C ALA A 116 6.91 13.16 -7.18
N GLN A 117 6.84 14.01 -6.15
CA GLN A 117 7.63 15.26 -6.11
C GLN A 117 9.13 14.98 -6.13
N PHE A 118 9.59 13.98 -5.37
CA PHE A 118 10.99 13.56 -5.39
C PHE A 118 11.41 12.96 -6.75
N ALA A 119 10.56 12.13 -7.35
CA ALA A 119 10.80 11.60 -8.69
C ALA A 119 10.89 12.71 -9.74
N ALA A 120 10.06 13.76 -9.63
CA ALA A 120 10.10 14.90 -10.55
C ALA A 120 11.45 15.64 -10.47
N ASP A 121 11.99 15.85 -9.27
CA ASP A 121 13.34 16.42 -9.11
C ASP A 121 14.42 15.56 -9.77
N MET A 122 14.36 14.24 -9.59
CA MET A 122 15.32 13.32 -10.20
C MET A 122 15.18 13.24 -11.73
N THR A 123 13.98 13.47 -12.26
CA THR A 123 13.71 13.53 -13.70
C THR A 123 14.36 14.77 -14.33
N LEU A 124 14.31 15.94 -13.66
CA LEU A 124 15.03 17.13 -14.12
C LEU A 124 16.54 16.88 -14.24
N VAL A 125 17.12 16.13 -13.31
CA VAL A 125 18.53 15.74 -13.37
C VAL A 125 18.79 14.78 -14.53
N GLU A 126 17.92 13.79 -14.72
CA GLU A 126 18.02 12.84 -15.83
C GLU A 126 18.02 13.56 -17.19
N GLU A 127 17.04 14.41 -17.43
CA GLU A 127 16.87 15.19 -18.67
C GLU A 127 18.07 16.10 -18.90
N SER A 128 18.51 16.83 -17.86
CA SER A 128 19.67 17.71 -17.96
C SER A 128 20.95 16.94 -18.27
N LEU A 129 21.18 15.79 -17.65
CA LEU A 129 22.33 14.94 -17.96
C LEU A 129 22.26 14.40 -19.40
N ALA A 130 21.09 14.01 -19.89
CA ALA A 130 20.94 13.48 -21.24
C ALA A 130 21.32 14.52 -22.32
N VAL A 131 20.86 15.76 -22.18
CA VAL A 131 21.16 16.85 -23.12
C VAL A 131 22.61 17.33 -23.01
N ASN A 132 23.21 17.29 -21.82
CA ASN A 132 24.55 17.80 -21.56
C ASN A 132 25.65 16.72 -21.61
N LYS A 133 25.53 15.74 -22.51
CA LYS A 133 26.52 14.66 -22.73
C LYS A 133 26.85 13.83 -21.46
N GLY A 134 25.93 13.77 -20.51
CA GLY A 134 26.06 13.11 -19.22
C GLY A 134 25.82 11.59 -19.23
N THR A 135 25.63 10.99 -20.41
CA THR A 135 25.32 9.55 -20.60
C THR A 135 26.26 8.62 -19.81
N HIS A 136 27.57 8.86 -19.89
CA HIS A 136 28.58 8.10 -19.14
C HIS A 136 29.04 8.80 -17.85
N ALA A 137 28.47 9.96 -17.53
CA ALA A 137 28.91 10.82 -16.43
C ALA A 137 27.95 10.81 -15.23
N GLY A 138 27.06 9.82 -15.13
CA GLY A 138 26.17 9.64 -13.97
C GLY A 138 24.68 9.48 -14.28
N LEU A 139 24.28 9.54 -15.55
CA LEU A 139 22.89 9.33 -15.98
C LEU A 139 22.32 7.97 -15.54
N HIS A 140 23.10 6.89 -15.66
CA HIS A 140 22.64 5.55 -15.30
C HIS A 140 22.33 5.36 -13.80
N PRO A 141 23.20 5.81 -12.86
CA PRO A 141 22.85 5.89 -11.44
C PRO A 141 21.55 6.67 -11.14
N VAL A 142 21.32 7.81 -11.79
CA VAL A 142 20.08 8.59 -11.62
C VAL A 142 18.86 7.81 -12.10
N ARG A 143 18.94 7.17 -13.28
CA ARG A 143 17.88 6.28 -13.78
C ARG A 143 17.60 5.10 -12.85
N ARG A 144 18.63 4.55 -12.21
CA ARG A 144 18.45 3.48 -11.20
C ARG A 144 17.69 3.99 -9.97
N LEU A 145 18.02 5.18 -9.48
CA LEU A 145 17.28 5.82 -8.40
C LEU A 145 15.82 6.06 -8.79
N LEU A 146 15.56 6.63 -9.98
CA LEU A 146 14.18 6.82 -10.48
C LEU A 146 13.38 5.51 -10.52
N ARG A 147 13.98 4.40 -10.97
CA ARG A 147 13.33 3.08 -10.94
C ARG A 147 13.01 2.63 -9.51
N ARG A 148 13.91 2.86 -8.55
CA ARG A 148 13.66 2.54 -7.14
C ARG A 148 12.52 3.39 -6.57
N VAL A 149 12.51 4.69 -6.84
CA VAL A 149 11.41 5.58 -6.42
C VAL A 149 10.08 5.13 -7.02
N ALA A 150 10.07 4.76 -8.30
CA ALA A 150 8.89 4.24 -8.97
C ALA A 150 8.44 2.86 -8.46
N THR A 151 9.31 2.09 -7.80
CA THR A 151 9.00 0.72 -7.30
C THR A 151 8.61 0.73 -5.82
N PHE A 152 9.28 1.56 -5.01
CA PHE A 152 9.15 1.53 -3.55
C PHE A 152 8.42 2.76 -2.99
N GLY A 153 8.28 3.81 -3.80
CA GLY A 153 7.71 5.09 -3.35
C GLY A 153 8.36 5.59 -2.06
N PHE A 154 7.53 6.14 -1.17
CA PHE A 154 7.89 6.47 0.22
C PHE A 154 7.32 5.49 1.24
N HIS A 155 6.82 4.33 0.78
CA HIS A 155 6.19 3.32 1.63
C HIS A 155 6.97 2.00 1.69
N LEU A 156 8.05 1.85 0.92
CA LEU A 156 8.92 0.67 0.82
C LEU A 156 8.23 -0.57 0.23
N ALA A 157 7.20 -1.07 0.89
CA ALA A 157 6.39 -2.19 0.47
C ALA A 157 4.96 -1.95 0.97
N ALA A 158 3.97 -2.31 0.15
CA ALA A 158 2.57 -2.26 0.54
C ALA A 158 2.32 -3.24 1.68
N LEU A 159 1.74 -2.77 2.80
CA LEU A 159 1.40 -3.62 3.93
C LEU A 159 0.01 -4.21 3.69
N ASP A 160 -0.05 -5.52 3.42
CA ASP A 160 -1.33 -6.25 3.44
C ASP A 160 -1.78 -6.42 4.89
N VAL A 161 -3.09 -6.39 5.10
CA VAL A 161 -3.71 -6.59 6.40
C VAL A 161 -4.53 -7.87 6.34
N ARG A 162 -4.30 -8.83 7.23
CA ARG A 162 -4.99 -10.13 7.22
C ARG A 162 -5.72 -10.37 8.54
N GLN A 163 -6.95 -10.88 8.45
CA GLN A 163 -7.75 -11.28 9.61
C GLN A 163 -8.70 -12.43 9.25
N HIS A 164 -9.05 -13.27 10.23
CA HIS A 164 -10.00 -14.36 10.06
C HIS A 164 -11.45 -13.88 10.00
N ALA A 165 -12.28 -14.51 9.15
CA ALA A 165 -13.69 -14.18 8.95
C ALA A 165 -14.51 -14.18 10.26
N ASP A 166 -14.29 -15.16 11.14
CA ASP A 166 -14.99 -15.27 12.44
C ASP A 166 -14.88 -14.01 13.31
N VAL A 167 -13.72 -13.31 13.26
CA VAL A 167 -13.55 -12.05 14.01
C VAL A 167 -14.50 -10.98 13.47
N HIS A 168 -14.75 -10.96 12.16
CA HIS A 168 -15.71 -10.04 11.56
C HIS A 168 -17.13 -10.38 11.99
N ASP A 169 -17.47 -11.67 11.99
CA ASP A 169 -18.79 -12.14 12.40
C ASP A 169 -19.07 -11.85 13.88
N ASP A 170 -18.09 -12.00 14.77
CA ASP A 170 -18.25 -11.65 16.19
C ASP A 170 -18.54 -10.16 16.39
N VAL A 171 -17.83 -9.29 15.68
CA VAL A 171 -18.04 -7.83 15.74
C VAL A 171 -19.41 -7.44 15.16
N LEU A 172 -19.83 -8.10 14.08
CA LEU A 172 -21.15 -7.89 13.48
C LEU A 172 -22.26 -8.40 14.41
N ALA A 173 -22.11 -9.57 15.02
CA ALA A 173 -23.05 -10.11 16.00
C ALA A 173 -23.31 -9.11 17.12
N GLN A 174 -22.22 -8.51 17.64
CA GLN A 174 -22.32 -7.46 18.64
C GLN A 174 -23.01 -6.21 18.09
N GLY A 175 -22.50 -5.65 16.98
CA GLY A 175 -22.98 -4.38 16.43
C GLY A 175 -24.43 -4.43 15.96
N LEU A 176 -24.90 -5.60 15.50
CA LEU A 176 -26.29 -5.83 15.11
C LEU A 176 -27.21 -6.22 16.27
N ALA A 177 -26.67 -6.37 17.48
CA ALA A 177 -27.38 -6.94 18.63
C ALA A 177 -28.00 -8.31 18.31
N ASP A 178 -27.28 -9.13 17.55
CA ASP A 178 -27.72 -10.44 17.07
C ASP A 178 -26.66 -11.52 17.40
N PRO A 179 -26.74 -12.14 18.60
CA PRO A 179 -25.80 -13.19 19.01
C PRO A 179 -25.82 -14.43 18.11
N GLN A 180 -26.89 -14.63 17.32
CA GLN A 180 -27.01 -15.77 16.42
C GLN A 180 -26.36 -15.52 15.06
N TRP A 181 -25.86 -14.30 14.80
CA TRP A 181 -25.26 -13.90 13.54
C TRP A 181 -24.27 -14.93 12.95
N PRO A 182 -23.28 -15.45 13.69
CA PRO A 182 -22.31 -16.41 13.12
C PRO A 182 -22.94 -17.74 12.68
N THR A 183 -24.12 -18.07 13.23
CA THR A 183 -24.84 -19.33 12.92
C THR A 183 -25.92 -19.17 11.85
N ARG A 184 -26.21 -17.93 11.41
CA ARG A 184 -27.17 -17.69 10.33
C ARG A 184 -26.66 -18.21 9.00
N SER A 185 -27.60 -18.53 8.11
CA SER A 185 -27.26 -18.97 6.75
C SER A 185 -26.48 -17.89 5.99
N ALA A 186 -25.68 -18.31 5.00
CA ALA A 186 -24.91 -17.39 4.17
C ALA A 186 -25.82 -16.41 3.39
N GLU A 187 -27.01 -16.88 3.02
CA GLU A 187 -28.04 -16.11 2.32
C GLU A 187 -28.63 -15.02 3.22
N GLU A 188 -28.99 -15.35 4.45
CA GLU A 188 -29.50 -14.37 5.44
C GLU A 188 -28.44 -13.32 5.77
N ARG A 189 -27.19 -13.75 6.01
CA ARG A 189 -26.08 -12.84 6.28
C ARG A 189 -25.83 -11.92 5.09
N THR A 190 -25.80 -12.45 3.87
CA THR A 190 -25.62 -11.65 2.64
C THR A 190 -26.75 -10.63 2.47
N ALA A 191 -28.01 -11.05 2.60
CA ALA A 191 -29.15 -10.15 2.45
C ALA A 191 -29.13 -9.01 3.48
N ARG A 192 -28.80 -9.33 4.74
CA ARG A 192 -28.72 -8.34 5.80
C ARG A 192 -27.56 -7.35 5.62
N LEU A 193 -26.37 -7.83 5.22
CA LEU A 193 -25.22 -6.96 4.95
C LEU A 193 -25.48 -6.02 3.77
N ARG A 194 -26.18 -6.50 2.73
CA ARG A 194 -26.61 -5.64 1.62
C ARG A 194 -27.52 -4.50 2.09
N GLU A 195 -28.53 -4.83 2.89
CA GLU A 195 -29.45 -3.85 3.45
C GLU A 195 -28.71 -2.80 4.28
N ILE A 196 -27.74 -3.22 5.11
CA ILE A 196 -26.93 -2.33 5.92
C ILE A 196 -26.14 -1.35 5.04
N ILE A 197 -25.50 -1.83 3.96
CA ILE A 197 -24.72 -0.98 3.05
C ILE A 197 -25.63 -0.01 2.28
N GLU A 198 -26.79 -0.46 1.82
CA GLU A 198 -27.72 0.38 1.05
C GLU A 198 -28.37 1.47 1.90
N LYS A 199 -28.68 1.17 3.16
CA LYS A 199 -29.28 2.12 4.10
C LYS A 199 -28.25 2.95 4.88
N ASP A 200 -26.96 2.71 4.64
CA ASP A 200 -25.84 3.28 5.41
C ASP A 200 -26.05 3.13 6.92
N GLN A 201 -26.45 1.92 7.34
CA GLN A 201 -26.84 1.63 8.71
C GLN A 201 -25.61 1.45 9.62
N GLY A 202 -25.46 2.32 10.62
CA GLY A 202 -24.46 2.14 11.69
C GLY A 202 -24.78 0.98 12.66
N PRO A 203 -23.88 0.68 13.60
CA PRO A 203 -24.12 -0.34 14.62
C PRO A 203 -25.34 0.03 15.49
N LEU A 204 -26.19 -0.95 15.76
CA LEU A 204 -27.37 -0.86 16.63
C LEU A 204 -27.02 -0.90 18.12
N ALA A 205 -25.91 -1.54 18.47
CA ALA A 205 -25.42 -1.65 19.84
C ALA A 205 -23.97 -1.17 19.98
N THR A 206 -23.62 -0.77 21.20
CA THR A 206 -22.26 -0.33 21.53
C THR A 206 -21.29 -1.51 21.42
N LEU A 207 -20.24 -1.32 20.63
CA LEU A 207 -19.13 -2.28 20.53
C LEU A 207 -18.28 -2.27 21.80
N ASP A 208 -17.78 -3.44 22.18
CA ASP A 208 -16.89 -3.61 23.32
C ASP A 208 -15.45 -3.25 22.94
N ALA A 209 -14.49 -3.61 23.81
CA ALA A 209 -13.08 -3.37 23.52
C ALA A 209 -12.57 -4.15 22.30
N VAL A 210 -13.06 -5.36 22.05
CA VAL A 210 -12.67 -6.18 20.89
C VAL A 210 -13.23 -5.55 19.62
N GLY A 211 -14.53 -5.25 19.61
CA GLY A 211 -15.20 -4.61 18.48
C GLY A 211 -14.56 -3.28 18.08
N LYS A 212 -14.26 -2.43 19.07
CA LYS A 212 -13.55 -1.15 18.83
C LYS A 212 -12.14 -1.36 18.27
N ARG A 213 -11.39 -2.35 18.77
CA ARG A 213 -10.06 -2.68 18.25
C ARG A 213 -10.10 -3.11 16.79
N THR A 214 -11.13 -3.87 16.39
CA THR A 214 -11.33 -4.24 14.97
C THR A 214 -11.59 -3.00 14.10
N LEU A 215 -12.41 -2.05 14.56
CA LEU A 215 -12.64 -0.81 13.80
C LEU A 215 -11.36 0.06 13.69
N TRP A 216 -10.56 0.14 14.76
CA TRP A 216 -9.29 0.88 14.74
C TRP A 216 -8.29 0.37 13.70
N VAL A 217 -8.38 -0.89 13.26
CA VAL A 217 -7.55 -1.42 12.17
C VAL A 217 -7.86 -0.68 10.88
N PHE A 218 -9.14 -0.52 10.53
CA PHE A 218 -9.55 0.21 9.33
C PHE A 218 -9.13 1.69 9.40
N GLU A 219 -9.32 2.33 10.54
CA GLU A 219 -8.86 3.71 10.76
C GLU A 219 -7.33 3.83 10.61
N ALA A 220 -6.57 2.86 11.12
CA ALA A 220 -5.13 2.83 10.97
C ALA A 220 -4.71 2.67 9.50
N MET A 221 -5.39 1.83 8.73
CA MET A 221 -5.18 1.70 7.29
C MET A 221 -5.42 3.04 6.59
N GLN A 222 -6.56 3.70 6.84
CA GLN A 222 -6.89 4.98 6.22
C GLN A 222 -5.87 6.07 6.58
N HIS A 223 -5.53 6.19 7.87
CA HIS A 223 -4.52 7.13 8.34
C HIS A 223 -3.19 6.93 7.62
N CYS A 224 -2.72 5.69 7.52
CA CYS A 224 -1.43 5.39 6.90
C CYS A 224 -1.44 5.65 5.39
N ARG A 225 -2.56 5.43 4.70
CA ARG A 225 -2.67 5.76 3.27
C ARG A 225 -2.62 7.26 3.01
N HIS A 226 -3.27 8.06 3.85
CA HIS A 226 -3.15 9.52 3.74
C HIS A 226 -1.73 10.00 4.05
N LYS A 227 -1.05 9.38 5.02
CA LYS A 227 0.27 9.82 5.46
C LYS A 227 1.43 9.36 4.58
N TYR A 228 1.40 8.11 4.11
CA TYR A 228 2.53 7.48 3.40
C TYR A 228 2.24 7.21 1.92
N GLY A 229 1.06 7.60 1.44
CA GLY A 229 0.60 7.40 0.07
C GLY A 229 -0.43 6.28 -0.05
N MET A 230 -1.28 6.39 -1.08
CA MET A 230 -2.43 5.50 -1.26
C MET A 230 -2.07 4.03 -1.44
N ASP A 231 -0.84 3.76 -1.89
CA ASP A 231 -0.28 2.43 -2.16
C ASP A 231 0.45 1.83 -0.94
N ALA A 232 0.53 2.56 0.18
CA ALA A 232 1.21 2.07 1.39
C ALA A 232 0.49 0.89 2.06
N ILE A 233 -0.82 0.77 1.86
CA ILE A 233 -1.62 -0.36 2.33
C ILE A 233 -2.03 -1.16 1.10
N GLY A 234 -1.80 -2.47 1.17
CA GLY A 234 -2.18 -3.43 0.15
C GLY A 234 -3.63 -3.88 0.31
N ASN A 235 -3.84 -5.20 0.19
CA ASN A 235 -5.15 -5.82 0.30
C ASN A 235 -5.54 -6.05 1.76
N TYR A 236 -6.84 -5.98 2.05
CA TYR A 236 -7.42 -6.58 3.24
C TYR A 236 -7.76 -8.05 2.93
N ILE A 237 -7.01 -8.97 3.51
CA ILE A 237 -7.11 -10.41 3.28
C ILE A 237 -8.02 -11.03 4.32
N ILE A 238 -8.99 -11.82 3.86
CA ILE A 238 -9.92 -12.55 4.73
C ILE A 238 -9.56 -14.04 4.73
N SER A 239 -8.98 -14.50 5.82
CA SER A 239 -8.78 -15.94 6.06
C SER A 239 -10.09 -16.62 6.40
N GLY A 240 -10.20 -17.91 6.10
CA GLY A 240 -11.42 -18.67 6.42
C GLY A 240 -12.63 -18.27 5.59
N ALA A 241 -12.46 -17.50 4.51
CA ALA A 241 -13.57 -17.05 3.67
C ALA A 241 -14.34 -18.25 3.06
N THR A 242 -15.66 -18.23 3.22
CA THR A 242 -16.59 -19.26 2.76
C THR A 242 -17.63 -18.75 1.76
N GLY A 243 -17.88 -17.43 1.71
CA GLY A 243 -18.90 -16.86 0.83
C GLY A 243 -18.77 -15.36 0.58
N SER A 244 -19.73 -14.79 -0.15
CA SER A 244 -19.81 -13.35 -0.42
C SER A 244 -20.06 -12.52 0.84
N HIS A 245 -20.74 -13.09 1.83
CA HIS A 245 -21.01 -12.43 3.11
C HIS A 245 -19.74 -12.02 3.83
N ASP A 246 -18.65 -12.80 3.75
CA ASP A 246 -17.37 -12.46 4.40
C ASP A 246 -16.76 -11.18 3.80
N VAL A 247 -16.83 -11.02 2.48
CA VAL A 247 -16.33 -9.83 1.81
C VAL A 247 -17.22 -8.62 2.13
N LEU A 248 -18.55 -8.80 2.11
CA LEU A 248 -19.49 -7.74 2.48
C LEU A 248 -19.36 -7.34 3.96
N ALA A 249 -19.02 -8.27 4.85
CA ALA A 249 -18.78 -8.02 6.26
C ALA A 249 -17.64 -7.01 6.45
N VAL A 250 -16.52 -7.21 5.75
CA VAL A 250 -15.40 -6.25 5.76
C VAL A 250 -15.84 -4.87 5.24
N LEU A 251 -16.67 -4.81 4.21
CA LEU A 251 -17.19 -3.53 3.70
C LEU A 251 -18.08 -2.82 4.73
N VAL A 252 -18.93 -3.55 5.44
CA VAL A 252 -19.75 -3.00 6.53
C VAL A 252 -18.87 -2.49 7.67
N LEU A 253 -17.90 -3.28 8.13
CA LEU A 253 -17.02 -2.88 9.23
C LEU A 253 -16.17 -1.66 8.87
N ALA A 254 -15.67 -1.57 7.63
CA ALA A 254 -14.97 -0.39 7.15
C ALA A 254 -15.86 0.86 7.17
N ARG A 255 -17.14 0.73 6.80
CA ARG A 255 -18.12 1.82 6.88
C ARG A 255 -18.43 2.22 8.33
N TRP A 256 -18.56 1.26 9.23
CA TRP A 256 -18.71 1.53 10.67
C TRP A 256 -17.51 2.26 11.28
N ALA A 257 -16.32 2.10 10.69
CA ALA A 257 -15.11 2.84 11.04
C ALA A 257 -14.96 4.19 10.30
N ASP A 258 -15.98 4.64 9.55
CA ASP A 258 -15.95 5.86 8.71
C ASP A 258 -14.85 5.84 7.61
N VAL A 259 -14.45 4.64 7.17
CA VAL A 259 -13.42 4.45 6.14
C VAL A 259 -14.06 4.28 4.77
N VAL A 260 -14.47 5.41 4.20
CA VAL A 260 -15.03 5.51 2.84
C VAL A 260 -14.36 6.64 2.05
N ASP A 261 -14.21 6.45 0.73
CA ASP A 261 -13.84 7.54 -0.17
C ASP A 261 -15.06 8.47 -0.34
N ARG A 262 -14.92 9.71 0.10
CA ARG A 262 -16.01 10.71 0.07
C ARG A 262 -16.51 11.04 -1.34
N ARG A 263 -15.72 10.77 -2.38
CA ARG A 263 -16.11 11.02 -3.78
C ARG A 263 -16.94 9.89 -4.37
N THR A 264 -16.64 8.65 -4.01
CA THR A 264 -17.32 7.46 -4.58
C THR A 264 -18.34 6.86 -3.62
N GLY A 265 -18.26 7.17 -2.33
CA GLY A 265 -19.04 6.52 -1.27
C GLY A 265 -18.61 5.08 -0.99
N GLU A 266 -17.48 4.62 -1.55
CA GLU A 266 -17.00 3.25 -1.47
C GLU A 266 -15.77 3.10 -0.57
N VAL A 267 -15.61 1.90 -0.01
CA VAL A 267 -14.44 1.53 0.78
C VAL A 267 -13.17 1.65 -0.09
N PRO A 268 -12.12 2.36 0.35
CA PRO A 268 -11.06 2.78 -0.55
C PRO A 268 -9.97 1.72 -0.76
N PHE A 269 -10.09 0.49 -0.26
CA PHE A 269 -9.08 -0.57 -0.35
C PHE A 269 -9.66 -1.85 -0.94
N ASN A 270 -8.79 -2.74 -1.42
CA ASN A 270 -9.21 -4.01 -2.01
C ASN A 270 -9.43 -5.06 -0.92
N VAL A 271 -10.46 -5.88 -1.07
CA VAL A 271 -10.75 -7.01 -0.18
C VAL A 271 -10.49 -8.31 -0.93
N ALA A 272 -9.63 -9.16 -0.36
CA ALA A 272 -9.17 -10.38 -1.01
C ALA A 272 -9.54 -11.61 -0.15
N PRO A 273 -10.53 -12.43 -0.58
CA PRO A 273 -10.80 -13.69 0.10
C PRO A 273 -9.63 -14.66 -0.10
N LEU A 274 -9.26 -15.37 0.97
CA LEU A 274 -8.23 -16.39 0.98
C LEU A 274 -8.86 -17.79 1.14
N PHE A 275 -8.64 -18.65 0.14
CA PHE A 275 -9.14 -20.02 0.13
C PHE A 275 -8.01 -21.02 0.44
N GLU A 276 -7.99 -21.57 1.66
CA GLU A 276 -6.92 -22.46 2.14
C GLU A 276 -7.36 -23.93 2.24
N ALA A 277 -8.61 -24.18 2.62
CA ALA A 277 -9.15 -25.53 2.77
C ALA A 277 -9.51 -26.15 1.41
N VAL A 278 -9.43 -27.48 1.31
CA VAL A 278 -9.77 -28.20 0.06
C VAL A 278 -11.21 -27.91 -0.36
N ASP A 279 -12.15 -27.92 0.58
CA ASP A 279 -13.57 -27.66 0.30
C ASP A 279 -13.86 -26.20 -0.02
N SER A 280 -13.09 -25.25 0.53
CA SER A 280 -13.22 -23.84 0.18
C SER A 280 -12.61 -23.55 -1.19
N LEU A 281 -11.49 -24.20 -1.53
CA LEU A 281 -10.88 -24.12 -2.87
C LEU A 281 -11.81 -24.70 -3.95
N ALA A 282 -12.47 -25.83 -3.68
CA ALA A 282 -13.45 -26.43 -4.59
C ALA A 282 -14.67 -25.52 -4.84
N ARG A 283 -15.09 -24.76 -3.82
CA ARG A 283 -16.24 -23.84 -3.90
C ARG A 283 -15.86 -22.42 -4.36
N SER A 284 -14.57 -22.08 -4.38
CA SER A 284 -14.06 -20.72 -4.69
C SER A 284 -14.64 -20.13 -5.97
N GLY A 285 -14.77 -20.91 -7.04
CA GLY A 285 -15.34 -20.44 -8.31
C GLY A 285 -16.82 -20.03 -8.21
N ALA A 286 -17.61 -20.75 -7.40
CA ALA A 286 -19.02 -20.39 -7.16
C ALA A 286 -19.13 -19.16 -6.26
N VAL A 287 -18.30 -19.08 -5.21
CA VAL A 287 -18.22 -17.92 -4.30
C VAL A 287 -17.86 -16.66 -5.08
N LEU A 288 -16.81 -16.70 -5.90
CA LEU A 288 -16.39 -15.56 -6.71
C LEU A 288 -17.46 -15.16 -7.73
N ARG A 289 -18.16 -16.11 -8.34
CA ARG A 289 -19.27 -15.78 -9.25
C ARG A 289 -20.39 -15.03 -8.52
N GLY A 290 -20.85 -15.55 -7.39
CA GLY A 290 -21.88 -14.89 -6.59
C GLY A 290 -21.45 -13.51 -6.10
N LEU A 291 -20.19 -13.35 -5.72
CA LEU A 291 -19.60 -12.08 -5.32
C LEU A 291 -19.53 -11.08 -6.50
N LEU A 292 -19.14 -11.52 -7.70
CA LEU A 292 -19.03 -10.65 -8.88
C LEU A 292 -20.40 -10.28 -9.50
N GLU A 293 -21.43 -11.10 -9.27
CA GLU A 293 -22.82 -10.84 -9.66
C GLU A 293 -23.55 -9.91 -8.66
N ASP A 294 -23.02 -9.75 -7.46
CA ASP A 294 -23.56 -8.84 -6.44
C ASP A 294 -23.43 -7.37 -6.86
N ALA A 295 -24.57 -6.66 -6.95
CA ALA A 295 -24.60 -5.27 -7.41
C ALA A 295 -23.83 -4.29 -6.50
N ILE A 296 -23.83 -4.53 -5.19
CA ILE A 296 -23.09 -3.70 -4.23
C ILE A 296 -21.60 -3.93 -4.43
N TYR A 297 -21.18 -5.19 -4.51
CA TYR A 297 -19.77 -5.48 -4.71
C TYR A 297 -19.27 -5.06 -6.10
N ARG A 298 -20.11 -5.17 -7.13
CA ARG A 298 -19.81 -4.67 -8.48
C ARG A 298 -19.51 -3.17 -8.46
N ARG A 299 -20.30 -2.38 -7.72
CA ARG A 299 -20.07 -0.94 -7.55
C ARG A 299 -18.75 -0.66 -6.83
N HIS A 300 -18.46 -1.40 -5.77
CA HIS A 300 -17.17 -1.34 -5.08
C HIS A 300 -16.01 -1.62 -6.05
N LEU A 301 -16.04 -2.71 -6.82
CA LEU A 301 -14.99 -3.06 -7.78
C LEU A 301 -14.78 -1.98 -8.84
N LEU A 302 -15.84 -1.38 -9.38
CA LEU A 302 -15.71 -0.28 -10.35
C LEU A 302 -14.96 0.93 -9.76
N ALA A 303 -15.13 1.22 -8.47
CA ALA A 303 -14.35 2.25 -7.78
C ALA A 303 -12.89 1.84 -7.52
N ARG A 304 -12.55 0.56 -7.68
CA ARG A 304 -11.24 -0.06 -7.44
C ARG A 304 -10.56 -0.56 -8.73
N GLY A 305 -10.86 0.06 -9.88
CA GLY A 305 -10.24 -0.30 -11.16
C GLY A 305 -10.80 -1.57 -11.80
N ASN A 306 -11.90 -2.09 -11.27
CA ASN A 306 -12.58 -3.30 -11.74
C ASN A 306 -11.72 -4.58 -11.65
N GLU A 307 -10.85 -4.65 -10.64
CA GLU A 307 -9.94 -5.78 -10.40
C GLU A 307 -10.27 -6.52 -9.10
N GLN A 308 -10.29 -7.85 -9.16
CA GLN A 308 -10.47 -8.72 -7.99
C GLN A 308 -9.17 -9.47 -7.70
N VAL A 309 -8.65 -9.33 -6.48
CA VAL A 309 -7.54 -10.13 -5.96
C VAL A 309 -8.09 -11.30 -5.15
N VAL A 310 -7.56 -12.50 -5.37
CA VAL A 310 -7.94 -13.71 -4.63
C VAL A 310 -6.67 -14.44 -4.23
N LEU A 311 -6.59 -14.88 -2.98
CA LEU A 311 -5.45 -15.66 -2.50
C LEU A 311 -5.81 -17.14 -2.41
N LEU A 312 -4.86 -17.98 -2.77
CA LEU A 312 -4.97 -19.44 -2.69
C LEU A 312 -3.91 -19.96 -1.72
N GLY A 313 -4.35 -20.61 -0.65
CA GLY A 313 -3.46 -21.24 0.32
C GLY A 313 -3.14 -22.68 -0.05
N TYR A 314 -1.87 -22.99 -0.25
CA TYR A 314 -1.41 -24.35 -0.57
C TYR A 314 -0.87 -25.12 0.65
N SER A 315 -0.56 -24.44 1.75
CA SER A 315 0.13 -25.00 2.93
C SER A 315 -0.80 -25.70 3.93
N GLY A 316 -2.08 -25.32 4.01
CA GLY A 316 -3.09 -26.03 4.79
C GLY A 316 -3.28 -27.50 4.36
N GLN A 317 -2.85 -27.85 3.14
CA GLN A 317 -2.88 -29.22 2.64
C GLN A 317 -1.86 -30.17 3.30
N GLN A 318 -0.81 -29.65 3.95
CA GLN A 318 0.27 -30.49 4.48
C GLN A 318 0.14 -30.85 5.97
N GLN A 319 -0.55 -30.05 6.79
CA GLN A 319 -0.64 -30.34 8.23
C GLN A 319 -1.54 -31.55 8.56
N GLY A 320 -2.35 -32.04 7.61
CA GLY A 320 -3.20 -33.22 7.78
C GLY A 320 -2.63 -34.56 7.28
N LYS A 321 -1.40 -34.62 6.75
CA LYS A 321 -0.83 -35.87 6.22
C LYS A 321 0.63 -36.07 6.60
N ALA A 322 0.85 -36.63 7.79
CA ALA A 322 2.01 -37.49 8.04
C ALA A 322 1.88 -38.76 7.18
N GLY A 323 2.27 -38.68 5.91
CA GLY A 323 2.25 -39.80 4.97
C GLY A 323 2.91 -39.41 3.65
N SER A 324 4.06 -40.01 3.37
CA SER A 324 4.99 -39.85 2.24
C SER A 324 4.53 -39.05 1.00
N PRO A 325 5.41 -38.23 0.40
CA PRO A 325 5.08 -37.44 -0.79
C PRO A 325 4.96 -38.35 -2.04
N ARG A 326 3.72 -38.64 -2.47
CA ARG A 326 3.50 -39.10 -3.84
C ARG A 326 3.46 -37.88 -4.75
N ARG A 327 4.46 -37.76 -5.62
CA ARG A 327 4.56 -36.76 -6.70
C ARG A 327 3.27 -36.73 -7.53
N ALA A 328 2.48 -35.68 -7.39
CA ALA A 328 1.50 -35.29 -8.39
C ALA A 328 2.14 -34.18 -9.25
N GLY A 329 2.54 -34.51 -10.47
CA GLY A 329 3.05 -33.53 -11.44
C GLY A 329 1.95 -32.55 -11.88
N PRO A 330 2.33 -31.37 -12.41
CA PRO A 330 1.38 -30.35 -12.83
C PRO A 330 0.48 -30.86 -13.97
N ARG A 331 -0.83 -30.92 -13.73
CA ARG A 331 -1.83 -31.11 -14.79
C ARG A 331 -2.22 -29.74 -15.34
N ILE A 332 -1.79 -29.47 -16.56
CA ILE A 332 -2.21 -28.30 -17.35
C ILE A 332 -3.65 -28.55 -17.80
N TRP A 333 -4.60 -27.75 -17.29
CA TRP A 333 -5.96 -27.69 -17.83
C TRP A 333 -5.97 -26.75 -19.04
N ARG A 334 -6.04 -27.31 -20.25
CA ARG A 334 -6.39 -26.56 -21.47
C ARG A 334 -7.91 -26.41 -21.50
N ARG A 335 -8.41 -25.17 -21.57
CA ARG A 335 -9.82 -24.89 -21.91
C ARG A 335 -10.11 -25.33 -23.36
N PRO A 336 -11.28 -25.91 -23.66
CA PRO A 336 -11.82 -25.91 -25.02
C PRO A 336 -12.37 -24.51 -25.32
N SER A 337 -12.00 -24.00 -26.48
CA SER A 337 -12.57 -22.80 -27.13
C SER A 337 -14.06 -22.96 -27.36
N TRP A 338 -14.87 -21.97 -26.96
CA TRP A 338 -15.87 -21.26 -27.77
C TRP A 338 -16.09 -19.88 -27.16
#